data_AF-A0A073IMY8-F1
#
_entry.id   AF-A0A073IMY8-F1
#
_cell.length_a   1.000
_cell.length_b   1.000
_cell.length_c   1.000
_cell.angle_alpha   90.00
_cell.angle_beta   90.00
_cell.angle_gamma   90.00
#
_symmetry.space_group_name_H-M   'P 1'
#
loop_
_entity.id
_entity.type
_entity.pdbx_description
1 polymer ?
#
loop_
_entity_poly.entity_id
_entity_poly.type
_entity_poly.pdbx_seq_one_letter_code
_entity_poly.pdbx_strand_id
1 'polypeptide(L)'
;MKVRRVQPARLGLFVLAAIWMLVLVPMSAMAAPYAAYVIDARTGKVLHARNANTRLHPASLTKMMTLYIAFQAIERGEISLDTKVRISKNAAAEPPSKLGLKTGQRIALRYLIRGAAVKSANDAATAIGEAISGSEARFARRMNRTAKQLGMTRTTFKNAHGLTEAGHQSTAHDMTIMGRHLLYDYPQYYNLFSRITADAGVRKVNHTNRRFLNSYKGADGIKTGYTRAAGFNLTASAERGNERIIVTVFGGKSTTSRNAKVAELMDLGFRRAPSRARLRKPALPDYIAEGKPQQDTPADKPAAGAKGKTIRLIRAVKTSPRPKLRPGSNAPVLVADTPSDGGISDVLSSAIADAVAEAVKTPPKQRVRLEPDAQVTTQPNVVLAAATTTVRPALRPKGLVVIGAQPKAKKPAAPQEVVTRVSTSGGRHWGVNVGRFGSRYAAEKVLIKTALAEMATLDGSLRKVIRKPQGFDANFLGMTRETADLACQRLKARNVSCLMIGPG
;
A
#
# COMPACT_ATOMS: atom_id res chain seq x y z
N MET A 1 -48.87 -64.41 35.40
CA MET A 1 -47.75 -63.43 35.30
C MET A 1 -46.85 -63.78 34.12
N LYS A 2 -46.90 -63.03 33.01
CA LYS A 2 -45.97 -63.21 31.87
C LYS A 2 -44.75 -62.31 32.09
N VAL A 3 -43.65 -62.89 32.56
CA VAL A 3 -42.35 -62.19 32.73
C VAL A 3 -41.79 -61.91 31.34
N ARG A 4 -41.78 -60.63 30.93
CA ARG A 4 -41.10 -60.18 29.71
C ARG A 4 -39.61 -60.38 29.88
N ARG A 5 -39.05 -61.41 29.23
CA ARG A 5 -37.60 -61.56 29.04
C ARG A 5 -37.10 -60.42 28.17
N VAL A 6 -36.57 -59.37 28.79
CA VAL A 6 -35.85 -58.30 28.11
C VAL A 6 -34.53 -58.91 27.62
N GLN A 7 -34.35 -59.03 26.30
CA GLN A 7 -33.17 -59.64 25.69
C GLN A 7 -31.91 -58.78 26.00
N PRO A 8 -30.96 -59.25 26.82
CA PRO A 8 -29.77 -58.47 27.21
C PRO A 8 -28.83 -58.17 26.03
N ALA A 9 -28.94 -58.95 24.95
CA ALA A 9 -28.15 -58.78 23.73
C ALA A 9 -28.42 -57.44 23.01
N ARG A 10 -29.66 -56.93 23.06
CA ARG A 10 -30.00 -55.63 22.42
C ARG A 10 -29.39 -54.47 23.18
N LEU A 11 -29.39 -54.53 24.52
CA LEU A 11 -28.79 -53.51 25.37
C LEU A 11 -27.26 -53.46 25.20
N GLY A 12 -26.62 -54.63 25.10
CA GLY A 12 -25.18 -54.73 24.81
C GLY A 12 -24.78 -54.11 23.47
N LEU A 13 -25.58 -54.29 22.42
CA LEU A 13 -25.34 -53.69 21.10
C LEU A 13 -25.45 -52.15 21.13
N PHE A 14 -26.41 -51.60 21.87
CA PHE A 14 -26.54 -50.16 22.05
C PHE A 14 -25.40 -49.56 22.85
N VAL A 15 -24.91 -50.25 23.88
CA VAL A 15 -23.74 -49.81 24.66
C VAL A 15 -22.46 -49.85 23.82
N LEU A 16 -22.24 -50.91 23.03
CA LEU A 16 -21.11 -50.99 22.10
C LEU A 16 -21.16 -49.91 21.02
N ALA A 17 -22.33 -49.65 20.44
CA ALA A 17 -22.51 -48.58 19.47
C ALA A 17 -22.29 -47.19 20.09
N ALA A 18 -22.74 -46.97 21.33
CA ALA A 18 -22.52 -45.72 22.06
C ALA A 18 -21.04 -45.51 22.38
N ILE A 19 -20.32 -46.55 22.81
CA ILE A 19 -18.86 -46.50 23.03
C ILE A 19 -18.12 -46.25 21.72
N TRP A 20 -18.51 -46.91 20.61
CA TRP A 20 -17.95 -46.66 19.29
C TRP A 20 -18.18 -45.22 18.83
N MET A 21 -19.37 -44.67 19.07
CA MET A 21 -19.66 -43.26 18.78
C MET A 21 -18.82 -42.32 19.66
N LEU A 22 -18.65 -42.62 20.95
CA LEU A 22 -17.87 -41.78 21.87
C LEU A 22 -16.37 -41.77 21.53
N VAL A 23 -15.83 -42.87 20.98
CA VAL A 23 -14.41 -43.02 20.63
C VAL A 23 -14.09 -42.42 19.24
N LEU A 24 -15.03 -42.45 18.29
CA LEU A 24 -14.81 -41.93 16.93
C LEU A 24 -15.18 -40.44 16.75
N VAL A 25 -16.07 -39.90 17.58
CA VAL A 25 -16.50 -38.49 17.47
C VAL A 25 -15.40 -37.44 17.78
N PRO A 26 -14.38 -37.65 18.65
CA PRO A 26 -13.36 -36.62 18.88
C PRO A 26 -12.32 -36.52 17.75
N MET A 27 -12.41 -37.31 16.66
CA MET A 27 -11.68 -37.03 15.41
C MET A 27 -12.33 -35.91 14.57
N SER A 28 -13.07 -35.00 15.22
CA SER A 28 -13.56 -33.79 14.57
C SER A 28 -12.36 -32.91 14.20
N ALA A 29 -12.24 -32.61 12.91
CA ALA A 29 -11.17 -31.80 12.31
C ALA A 29 -10.75 -30.63 13.20
N MET A 30 -9.58 -30.74 13.83
CA MET A 30 -8.97 -29.65 14.60
C MET A 30 -8.72 -28.47 13.66
N ALA A 31 -9.55 -27.43 13.78
CA ALA A 31 -9.31 -26.18 13.09
C ALA A 31 -7.94 -25.64 13.53
N ALA A 32 -7.17 -25.08 12.58
CA ALA A 32 -5.87 -24.51 12.89
C ALA A 32 -5.99 -23.55 14.10
N PRO A 33 -5.07 -23.63 15.08
CA PRO A 33 -5.13 -22.78 16.26
C PRO A 33 -5.19 -21.30 15.85
N TYR A 34 -6.06 -20.56 16.52
CA TYR A 34 -6.13 -19.11 16.32
C TYR A 34 -4.84 -18.44 16.81
N ALA A 35 -4.27 -17.58 15.96
CA ALA A 35 -3.19 -16.69 16.35
C ALA A 35 -3.38 -15.30 15.72
N ALA A 36 -2.96 -14.27 16.44
CA ALA A 36 -3.03 -12.89 15.99
C ALA A 36 -1.88 -12.03 16.50
N TYR A 37 -1.52 -11.04 15.69
CA TYR A 37 -0.50 -10.06 16.03
C TYR A 37 -0.82 -8.72 15.38
N VAL A 38 -0.69 -7.64 16.15
CA VAL A 38 -1.01 -6.27 15.72
C VAL A 38 0.11 -5.34 16.13
N ILE A 39 0.58 -4.53 15.19
CA ILE A 39 1.62 -3.53 15.43
C ILE A 39 1.21 -2.16 14.88
N ASP A 40 1.78 -1.11 15.47
CA ASP A 40 1.97 0.16 14.78
C ASP A 40 3.11 -0.02 13.77
N ALA A 41 2.82 0.08 12.49
CA ALA A 41 3.79 -0.15 11.42
C ALA A 41 4.96 0.84 11.50
N ARG A 42 4.71 2.07 11.95
CA ARG A 42 5.69 3.17 11.96
C ARG A 42 6.80 2.89 12.93
N THR A 43 6.44 2.47 14.14
CA THR A 43 7.39 2.23 15.23
C THR A 43 7.81 0.76 15.32
N GLY A 44 6.96 -0.16 14.89
CA GLY A 44 7.08 -1.59 15.18
C GLY A 44 6.63 -1.94 16.61
N LYS A 45 5.95 -1.03 17.31
CA LYS A 45 5.42 -1.29 18.66
C LYS A 45 4.27 -2.30 18.56
N VAL A 46 4.31 -3.32 19.43
CA VAL A 46 3.24 -4.31 19.57
C VAL A 46 2.05 -3.68 20.28
N LEU A 47 0.87 -3.84 19.68
CA LEU A 47 -0.40 -3.33 20.22
C LEU A 47 -1.32 -4.46 20.71
N HIS A 48 -1.20 -5.64 20.11
CA HIS A 48 -1.88 -6.86 20.52
C HIS A 48 -1.11 -8.09 20.04
N ALA A 49 -1.08 -9.14 20.87
CA ALA A 49 -0.50 -10.42 20.53
C ALA A 49 -1.29 -11.54 21.21
N ARG A 50 -1.65 -12.58 20.45
CA ARG A 50 -2.27 -13.80 20.97
C ARG A 50 -1.75 -14.98 20.17
N ASN A 51 -1.13 -15.95 20.85
CA ASN A 51 -0.49 -17.11 20.19
C ASN A 51 0.46 -16.69 19.06
N ALA A 52 1.07 -15.51 19.17
CA ALA A 52 1.71 -14.84 18.04
C ALA A 52 2.92 -15.60 17.49
N ASN A 53 3.55 -16.43 18.33
CA ASN A 53 4.73 -17.24 18.04
C ASN A 53 4.40 -18.73 17.77
N THR A 54 3.11 -19.09 17.73
CA THR A 54 2.68 -20.45 17.41
C THR A 54 3.01 -20.76 15.95
N ARG A 55 3.67 -21.89 15.70
CA ARG A 55 4.06 -22.33 14.37
C ARG A 55 2.85 -22.95 13.68
N LEU A 56 2.39 -22.31 12.62
CA LEU A 56 1.20 -22.65 11.86
C LEU A 56 1.49 -22.64 10.37
N HIS A 57 0.69 -23.35 9.57
CA HIS A 57 0.81 -23.27 8.13
C HIS A 57 0.44 -21.86 7.63
N PRO A 58 1.36 -21.14 6.94
CA PRO A 58 1.11 -19.78 6.46
C PRO A 58 0.14 -19.74 5.27
N ALA A 59 -0.05 -20.86 4.57
CA ALA A 59 -0.74 -20.90 3.29
C ALA A 59 -0.15 -19.85 2.32
N SER A 60 -0.97 -19.24 1.46
CA SER A 60 -0.52 -18.21 0.51
C SER A 60 0.04 -16.92 1.13
N LEU A 61 0.10 -16.75 2.47
CA LEU A 61 0.91 -15.68 3.07
C LEU A 61 2.39 -15.81 2.68
N THR A 62 2.86 -17.03 2.41
CA THR A 62 4.20 -17.34 1.88
C THR A 62 4.59 -16.49 0.67
N LYS A 63 3.62 -16.16 -0.20
CA LYS A 63 3.89 -15.35 -1.40
C LYS A 63 4.37 -13.93 -1.07
N MET A 64 4.18 -13.44 0.15
CA MET A 64 4.81 -12.20 0.61
C MET A 64 6.34 -12.31 0.56
N MET A 65 6.92 -13.43 1.03
CA MET A 65 8.36 -13.69 0.93
C MET A 65 8.81 -13.84 -0.53
N THR A 66 8.02 -14.54 -1.35
CA THR A 66 8.33 -14.72 -2.78
C THR A 66 8.40 -13.40 -3.51
N LEU A 67 7.43 -12.51 -3.26
CA LEU A 67 7.40 -11.17 -3.84
C LEU A 67 8.51 -10.29 -3.27
N TYR A 68 8.79 -10.37 -1.97
CA TYR A 68 9.90 -9.66 -1.33
C TYR A 68 11.23 -9.99 -2.01
N ILE A 69 11.52 -11.27 -2.23
CA ILE A 69 12.73 -11.71 -2.93
C ILE A 69 12.72 -11.28 -4.40
N ALA A 70 11.57 -11.34 -5.09
CA ALA A 70 11.48 -10.84 -6.45
C ALA A 70 11.81 -9.36 -6.55
N PHE A 71 11.31 -8.53 -5.63
CA PHE A 71 11.61 -7.11 -5.58
C PHE A 71 13.09 -6.85 -5.28
N GLN A 72 13.67 -7.62 -4.35
CA GLN A 72 15.10 -7.59 -4.06
C GLN A 72 15.94 -7.93 -5.30
N ALA A 73 15.59 -9.01 -6.01
CA ALA A 73 16.29 -9.45 -7.21
C ALA A 73 16.23 -8.41 -8.34
N ILE A 74 15.09 -7.73 -8.48
CA ILE A 74 14.92 -6.64 -9.45
C ILE A 74 15.78 -5.42 -9.08
N GLU A 75 15.77 -5.00 -7.81
CA GLU A 75 16.57 -3.87 -7.36
C GLU A 75 18.09 -4.13 -7.52
N ARG A 76 18.52 -5.39 -7.36
CA ARG A 76 19.91 -5.81 -7.54
C ARG A 76 20.30 -6.10 -9.00
N GLY A 77 19.35 -6.01 -9.94
CA GLY A 77 19.60 -6.27 -11.36
C GLY A 77 19.81 -7.75 -11.70
N GLU A 78 19.44 -8.68 -10.82
CA GLU A 78 19.49 -10.13 -11.11
C GLU A 78 18.48 -10.52 -12.20
N ILE A 79 17.32 -9.85 -12.20
CA ILE A 79 16.23 -10.08 -13.15
C ILE A 79 15.46 -8.77 -13.36
N SER A 80 14.94 -8.53 -14.55
CA SER A 80 14.15 -7.33 -14.83
C SER A 80 12.65 -7.63 -14.83
N LEU A 81 11.81 -6.60 -14.67
CA LEU A 81 10.35 -6.71 -14.82
C LEU A 81 9.92 -7.24 -16.20
N ASP A 82 10.78 -7.08 -17.20
CA ASP A 82 10.53 -7.34 -18.62
C ASP A 82 11.06 -8.72 -19.04
N THR A 83 11.91 -9.33 -18.20
CA THR A 83 12.49 -10.65 -18.44
C THR A 83 11.38 -11.65 -18.73
N LYS A 84 11.46 -12.29 -19.91
CA LYS A 84 10.54 -13.32 -20.36
C LYS A 84 10.88 -14.64 -19.68
N VAL A 85 10.17 -14.95 -18.61
CA VAL A 85 10.30 -16.21 -17.86
C VAL A 85 9.65 -17.34 -18.66
N ARG A 86 10.40 -18.43 -18.88
CA ARG A 86 9.89 -19.67 -19.45
C ARG A 86 9.23 -20.49 -18.34
N ILE A 87 7.98 -20.88 -18.53
CA ILE A 87 7.22 -21.65 -17.54
C ILE A 87 7.64 -23.11 -17.58
N SER A 88 8.03 -23.65 -16.43
CA SER A 88 8.42 -25.06 -16.29
C SER A 88 7.18 -25.97 -16.24
N LYS A 89 7.43 -27.29 -16.38
CA LYS A 89 6.39 -28.30 -16.16
C LYS A 89 5.87 -28.26 -14.71
N ASN A 90 6.77 -28.01 -13.75
CA ASN A 90 6.45 -27.90 -12.32
C ASN A 90 5.49 -26.73 -12.06
N ALA A 91 5.85 -25.52 -12.48
CA ALA A 91 5.02 -24.33 -12.31
C ALA A 91 3.64 -24.47 -12.98
N ALA A 92 3.56 -25.05 -14.18
CA ALA A 92 2.27 -25.25 -14.87
C ALA A 92 1.37 -26.29 -14.16
N ALA A 93 1.98 -27.29 -13.51
CA ALA A 93 1.29 -28.39 -12.83
C ALA A 93 0.70 -27.98 -11.46
N GLU A 94 1.09 -26.83 -10.91
CA GLU A 94 0.59 -26.33 -9.63
C GLU A 94 -0.95 -26.35 -9.56
N PRO A 95 -1.55 -26.73 -8.42
CA PRO A 95 -2.99 -26.68 -8.25
C PRO A 95 -3.50 -25.23 -8.13
N PRO A 96 -4.79 -24.96 -8.41
CA PRO A 96 -5.39 -23.65 -8.21
C PRO A 96 -5.34 -23.17 -6.74
N SER A 97 -5.37 -21.87 -6.45
CA SER A 97 -5.49 -20.71 -7.35
C SER A 97 -4.28 -20.55 -8.27
N LYS A 98 -4.51 -20.38 -9.58
CA LYS A 98 -3.45 -20.25 -10.59
C LYS A 98 -3.90 -19.38 -11.78
N LEU A 99 -2.96 -18.91 -12.60
CA LEU A 99 -3.25 -18.17 -13.83
C LEU A 99 -3.67 -19.10 -14.98
N GLY A 100 -3.19 -20.35 -14.98
CA GLY A 100 -3.40 -21.31 -16.06
C GLY A 100 -2.27 -21.26 -17.10
N LEU A 101 -1.04 -21.00 -16.65
CA LEU A 101 0.13 -20.93 -17.53
C LEU A 101 0.45 -22.32 -18.10
N LYS A 102 0.90 -22.37 -19.35
CA LYS A 102 1.27 -23.62 -20.04
C LYS A 102 2.78 -23.86 -19.97
N THR A 103 3.19 -25.12 -19.88
CA THR A 103 4.61 -25.52 -19.97
C THR A 103 5.25 -24.94 -21.24
N GLY A 104 6.44 -24.37 -21.13
CA GLY A 104 7.18 -23.77 -22.23
C GLY A 104 6.73 -22.35 -22.62
N GLN A 105 5.54 -21.90 -22.18
CA GLN A 105 5.06 -20.54 -22.39
C GLN A 105 6.08 -19.52 -21.84
N ARG A 106 6.21 -18.37 -22.51
CA ARG A 106 7.04 -17.26 -22.04
C ARG A 106 6.17 -16.08 -21.63
N ILE A 107 6.41 -15.53 -20.44
CA ILE A 107 5.65 -14.41 -19.91
C ILE A 107 6.57 -13.45 -19.16
N ALA A 108 6.30 -12.14 -19.24
CA ALA A 108 7.12 -11.14 -18.56
C ALA A 108 6.96 -11.24 -17.04
N LEU A 109 8.05 -11.09 -16.28
CA LEU A 109 8.07 -11.18 -14.81
C LEU A 109 7.02 -10.29 -14.14
N ARG A 110 6.79 -9.07 -14.65
CA ARG A 110 5.77 -8.15 -14.14
C ARG A 110 4.37 -8.77 -14.02
N TYR A 111 4.01 -9.66 -14.95
CA TYR A 111 2.69 -10.29 -14.99
C TYR A 111 2.60 -11.44 -13.99
N LEU A 112 3.69 -12.19 -13.80
CA LEU A 112 3.79 -13.18 -12.74
C LEU A 112 3.66 -12.53 -11.37
N ILE A 113 4.36 -11.41 -11.15
CA ILE A 113 4.27 -10.62 -9.91
C ILE A 113 2.83 -10.18 -9.64
N ARG A 114 2.14 -9.63 -10.65
CA ARG A 114 0.72 -9.24 -10.54
C ARG A 114 -0.17 -10.45 -10.23
N GLY A 115 0.05 -11.58 -10.90
CA GLY A 115 -0.68 -12.82 -10.66
C GLY A 115 -0.51 -13.35 -9.23
N ALA A 116 0.72 -13.37 -8.73
CA ALA A 116 1.05 -13.82 -7.38
C ALA A 116 0.54 -12.86 -6.29
N ALA A 117 0.65 -11.55 -6.49
CA ALA A 117 0.17 -10.55 -5.54
C ALA A 117 -1.37 -10.49 -5.48
N VAL A 118 -2.02 -10.38 -6.64
CA VAL A 118 -3.45 -10.07 -6.75
C VAL A 118 -4.31 -11.34 -6.75
N LYS A 119 -4.06 -12.28 -7.67
CA LYS A 119 -4.83 -13.55 -7.77
C LYS A 119 -4.34 -14.62 -6.81
N SER A 120 -3.21 -14.39 -6.15
CA SER A 120 -2.55 -15.41 -5.32
C SER A 120 -2.18 -16.66 -6.12
N ALA A 121 -1.80 -16.49 -7.39
CA ALA A 121 -1.56 -17.59 -8.31
C ALA A 121 -0.32 -18.42 -7.92
N ASN A 122 -0.48 -19.74 -7.81
CA ASN A 122 0.56 -20.70 -7.42
C ASN A 122 1.59 -20.87 -8.54
N ASP A 123 1.12 -21.16 -9.76
CA ASP A 123 1.95 -21.26 -10.98
C ASP A 123 2.87 -20.05 -11.16
N ALA A 124 2.35 -18.84 -10.94
CA ALA A 124 3.15 -17.63 -11.02
C ALA A 124 4.22 -17.53 -9.93
N ALA A 125 3.93 -17.94 -8.69
CA ALA A 125 4.88 -17.90 -7.59
C ALA A 125 6.01 -18.92 -7.77
N THR A 126 5.69 -20.15 -8.19
CA THR A 126 6.67 -21.19 -8.53
C THR A 126 7.56 -20.72 -9.68
N ALA A 127 6.97 -20.17 -10.76
CA ALA A 127 7.74 -19.64 -11.89
C ALA A 127 8.66 -18.48 -11.51
N ILE A 128 8.24 -17.58 -10.61
CA ILE A 128 9.11 -16.52 -10.05
C ILE A 128 10.29 -17.14 -9.32
N GLY A 129 10.04 -18.13 -8.46
CA GLY A 129 11.08 -18.76 -7.67
C GLY A 129 12.13 -19.49 -8.52
N GLU A 130 11.65 -20.26 -9.50
CA GLU A 130 12.51 -20.96 -10.46
C GLU A 130 13.29 -19.98 -11.36
N ALA A 131 12.69 -18.88 -11.80
CA ALA A 131 13.38 -17.89 -12.62
C ALA A 131 14.52 -17.19 -11.87
N ILE A 132 14.37 -16.96 -10.56
CA ILE A 132 15.35 -16.25 -9.74
C ILE A 132 16.45 -17.18 -9.23
N SER A 133 16.09 -18.39 -8.80
CA SER A 133 17.02 -19.31 -8.12
C SER A 133 17.34 -20.57 -8.91
N GLY A 134 16.84 -20.71 -10.14
CA GLY A 134 17.04 -21.87 -11.01
C GLY A 134 16.15 -23.08 -10.68
N SER A 135 15.74 -23.26 -9.42
CA SER A 135 14.76 -24.26 -9.00
C SER A 135 13.99 -23.82 -7.74
N GLU A 136 12.82 -24.40 -7.52
CA GLU A 136 12.01 -24.09 -6.34
C GLU A 136 12.72 -24.49 -5.03
N ALA A 137 13.42 -25.62 -5.01
CA ALA A 137 14.17 -26.05 -3.83
C ALA A 137 15.30 -25.05 -3.47
N ARG A 138 16.00 -24.51 -4.48
CA ARG A 138 16.98 -23.43 -4.28
C ARG A 138 16.30 -22.16 -3.78
N PHE A 139 15.16 -21.82 -4.37
CA PHE A 139 14.38 -20.66 -3.95
C PHE A 139 13.92 -20.78 -2.50
N ALA A 140 13.43 -21.94 -2.05
CA ALA A 140 13.05 -22.17 -0.66
C ALA A 140 14.24 -21.99 0.30
N ARG A 141 15.46 -22.41 -0.08
CA ARG A 141 16.66 -22.11 0.70
C ARG A 141 16.94 -20.61 0.79
N ARG A 142 16.81 -19.87 -0.32
CA ARG A 142 16.91 -18.41 -0.34
C ARG A 142 15.85 -17.77 0.57
N MET A 143 14.59 -18.20 0.47
CA MET A 143 13.50 -17.77 1.36
C MET A 143 13.84 -17.94 2.84
N ASN A 144 14.42 -19.07 3.22
CA ASN A 144 14.79 -19.33 4.61
C ASN A 144 16.00 -18.48 5.07
N ARG A 145 16.99 -18.23 4.21
CA ARG A 145 18.07 -17.29 4.52
C ARG A 145 17.54 -15.88 4.70
N THR A 146 16.70 -15.41 3.78
CA THR A 146 16.06 -14.09 3.87
C THR A 146 15.18 -13.99 5.12
N ALA A 147 14.41 -15.03 5.47
CA ALA A 147 13.60 -15.06 6.70
C ALA A 147 14.46 -14.80 7.95
N LYS A 148 15.61 -15.48 8.07
CA LYS A 148 16.54 -15.26 9.18
C LYS A 148 17.05 -13.82 9.23
N GLN A 149 17.42 -13.25 8.09
CA GLN A 149 17.91 -11.86 8.01
C GLN A 149 16.84 -10.82 8.37
N LEU A 150 15.57 -11.12 8.10
CA LEU A 150 14.44 -10.29 8.50
C LEU A 150 14.03 -10.49 9.97
N GLY A 151 14.69 -11.37 10.72
CA GLY A 151 14.33 -11.69 12.10
C GLY A 151 13.11 -12.63 12.24
N MET A 152 12.69 -13.29 11.16
CA MET A 152 11.61 -14.29 11.17
C MET A 152 12.12 -15.65 11.65
N THR A 153 12.54 -15.74 12.90
CA THR A 153 13.29 -16.88 13.46
C THR A 153 12.46 -18.16 13.63
N ARG A 154 11.12 -18.08 13.55
CA ARG A 154 10.21 -19.23 13.73
C ARG A 154 9.55 -19.66 12.42
N THR A 155 10.10 -19.20 11.30
CA THR A 155 9.59 -19.46 9.96
C THR A 155 10.47 -20.44 9.19
N THR A 156 9.82 -21.34 8.45
CA THR A 156 10.45 -22.26 7.52
C THR A 156 9.56 -22.38 6.28
N PHE A 157 10.11 -22.01 5.14
CA PHE A 157 9.50 -22.15 3.83
C PHE A 157 10.04 -23.40 3.13
N LYS A 158 9.12 -24.13 2.48
CA LYS A 158 9.45 -25.32 1.66
C LYS A 158 9.23 -25.12 0.17
N ASN A 159 8.35 -24.18 -0.19
CA ASN A 159 7.94 -23.90 -1.55
C ASN A 159 7.58 -22.41 -1.70
N ALA A 160 7.46 -21.92 -2.95
CA ALA A 160 7.30 -20.50 -3.25
C ALA A 160 5.85 -19.99 -3.09
N HIS A 161 4.88 -20.89 -3.05
CA HIS A 161 3.45 -20.55 -3.11
C HIS A 161 2.72 -20.75 -1.77
N GLY A 162 3.24 -21.57 -0.87
CA GLY A 162 2.64 -21.88 0.42
C GLY A 162 1.53 -22.93 0.37
N LEU A 163 1.62 -23.93 -0.52
CA LEU A 163 0.78 -25.12 -0.33
C LEU A 163 1.31 -25.90 0.87
N THR A 164 0.40 -26.61 1.54
CA THR A 164 0.71 -27.33 2.77
C THR A 164 1.75 -28.41 2.49
N GLU A 165 2.83 -28.38 3.27
CA GLU A 165 3.90 -29.36 3.24
C GLU A 165 4.46 -29.50 4.67
N ALA A 166 4.97 -30.69 5.00
CA ALA A 166 5.55 -30.94 6.30
C ALA A 166 6.72 -29.96 6.59
N GLY A 167 6.67 -29.32 7.76
CA GLY A 167 7.65 -28.31 8.15
C GLY A 167 7.53 -26.95 7.45
N HIS A 168 6.56 -26.75 6.54
CA HIS A 168 6.25 -25.42 5.97
C HIS A 168 5.39 -24.63 6.96
N GLN A 169 6.04 -23.85 7.83
CA GLN A 169 5.40 -23.18 8.96
C GLN A 169 5.92 -21.76 9.16
N SER A 170 5.08 -20.89 9.72
CA SER A 170 5.43 -19.55 10.14
C SER A 170 4.56 -19.15 11.34
N THR A 171 4.58 -17.88 11.73
CA THR A 171 3.86 -17.36 12.90
C THR A 171 3.14 -16.05 12.53
N ALA A 172 2.15 -15.65 13.33
CA ALA A 172 1.48 -14.37 13.13
C ALA A 172 2.45 -13.19 13.33
N HIS A 173 3.40 -13.33 14.26
CA HIS A 173 4.50 -12.41 14.49
C HIS A 173 5.36 -12.22 13.22
N ASP A 174 5.91 -13.32 12.69
CA ASP A 174 6.85 -13.29 11.58
C ASP A 174 6.19 -12.79 10.29
N MET A 175 4.94 -13.18 10.03
CA MET A 175 4.19 -12.68 8.87
C MET A 175 3.84 -11.19 8.97
N THR A 176 3.72 -10.65 10.18
CA THR A 176 3.56 -9.21 10.40
C THR A 176 4.86 -8.46 10.14
N ILE A 177 6.01 -9.02 10.56
CA ILE A 177 7.34 -8.52 10.22
C ILE A 177 7.52 -8.46 8.70
N MET A 178 7.20 -9.57 8.01
CA MET A 178 7.25 -9.63 6.54
C MET A 178 6.39 -8.55 5.88
N GLY A 179 5.15 -8.37 6.34
CA GLY A 179 4.27 -7.31 5.83
C GLY A 179 4.84 -5.91 6.02
N ARG A 180 5.52 -5.67 7.15
CA ARG A 180 6.19 -4.40 7.44
C ARG A 180 7.41 -4.15 6.55
N HIS A 181 8.21 -5.18 6.28
CA HIS A 181 9.34 -5.09 5.35
C HIS A 181 8.88 -4.82 3.91
N LEU A 182 7.84 -5.52 3.43
CA LEU A 182 7.26 -5.24 2.11
C LEU A 182 6.83 -3.77 1.95
N LEU A 183 6.24 -3.20 2.99
CA LEU A 183 5.78 -1.81 2.99
C LEU A 183 6.93 -0.81 2.93
N TYR A 184 7.98 -0.99 3.74
CA TYR A 184 9.03 0.02 3.92
C TYR A 184 10.26 -0.17 3.03
N ASP A 185 10.61 -1.41 2.69
CA ASP A 185 11.79 -1.71 1.89
C ASP A 185 11.48 -1.57 0.39
N TYR A 186 10.23 -1.87 -0.01
CA TYR A 186 9.79 -1.84 -1.40
C TYR A 186 8.49 -1.03 -1.62
N PRO A 187 8.41 0.23 -1.16
CA PRO A 187 7.20 1.05 -1.27
C PRO A 187 6.73 1.25 -2.72
N GLN A 188 7.65 1.24 -3.69
CA GLN A 188 7.36 1.35 -5.13
C GLN A 188 6.51 0.19 -5.68
N TYR A 189 6.54 -0.98 -5.03
CA TYR A 189 5.76 -2.16 -5.43
C TYR A 189 4.55 -2.42 -4.54
N TYR A 190 4.44 -1.71 -3.41
CA TYR A 190 3.38 -1.95 -2.42
C TYR A 190 1.97 -1.71 -2.97
N ASN A 191 1.84 -0.81 -3.96
CA ASN A 191 0.58 -0.54 -4.65
C ASN A 191 -0.04 -1.79 -5.33
N LEU A 192 0.71 -2.88 -5.51
CA LEU A 192 0.16 -4.13 -6.03
C LEU A 192 -0.85 -4.76 -5.06
N PHE A 193 -0.67 -4.58 -3.75
CA PHE A 193 -1.50 -5.17 -2.71
C PHE A 193 -2.79 -4.40 -2.42
N SER A 194 -2.88 -3.14 -2.88
CA SER A 194 -4.07 -2.30 -2.75
C SER A 194 -5.00 -2.37 -3.97
N ARG A 195 -4.54 -2.94 -5.09
CA ARG A 195 -5.34 -3.08 -6.32
C ARG A 195 -6.52 -4.02 -6.12
N ILE A 196 -7.68 -3.68 -6.67
CA ILE A 196 -8.86 -4.56 -6.71
C ILE A 196 -8.78 -5.55 -7.88
N THR A 197 -8.16 -5.14 -8.98
CA THR A 197 -7.90 -5.99 -10.15
C THR A 197 -6.52 -5.69 -10.74
N ALA A 198 -5.97 -6.62 -11.50
CA ALA A 198 -4.79 -6.38 -12.30
C ALA A 198 -4.84 -7.17 -13.60
N ASP A 199 -4.20 -6.64 -14.64
CA ASP A 199 -3.88 -7.42 -15.82
C ASP A 199 -2.64 -8.30 -15.54
N ALA A 200 -2.82 -9.62 -15.60
CA ALA A 200 -1.79 -10.63 -15.43
C ALA A 200 -1.25 -11.16 -16.78
N GLY A 201 -1.42 -10.41 -17.88
CA GLY A 201 -0.84 -10.67 -19.19
C GLY A 201 -1.56 -11.74 -20.00
N VAL A 202 -2.15 -12.73 -19.32
CA VAL A 202 -3.02 -13.76 -19.94
C VAL A 202 -4.50 -13.47 -19.74
N ARG A 203 -4.85 -12.74 -18.67
CA ARG A 203 -6.21 -12.29 -18.36
C ARG A 203 -6.18 -11.25 -17.26
N LYS A 204 -7.27 -10.49 -17.15
CA LYS A 204 -7.56 -9.68 -15.97
C LYS A 204 -7.93 -10.59 -14.80
N VAL A 205 -7.37 -10.30 -13.63
CA VAL A 205 -7.60 -11.06 -12.40
C VAL A 205 -8.12 -10.18 -11.28
N ASN A 206 -8.92 -10.79 -10.40
CA ASN A 206 -9.48 -10.15 -9.22
C ASN A 206 -8.62 -10.38 -7.98
N HIS A 207 -8.50 -9.37 -7.13
CA HIS A 207 -7.76 -9.45 -5.87
C HIS A 207 -8.47 -10.39 -4.88
N THR A 208 -7.74 -11.34 -4.29
CA THR A 208 -8.34 -12.27 -3.32
C THR A 208 -8.81 -11.57 -2.04
N ASN A 209 -8.16 -10.45 -1.67
CA ASN A 209 -8.53 -9.62 -0.53
C ASN A 209 -9.57 -8.52 -0.84
N ARG A 210 -10.13 -8.44 -2.06
CA ARG A 210 -10.99 -7.31 -2.50
C ARG A 210 -12.14 -6.98 -1.55
N ARG A 211 -12.74 -8.01 -0.91
CA ARG A 211 -13.85 -7.80 0.04
C ARG A 211 -13.42 -6.94 1.22
N PHE A 212 -12.26 -7.24 1.81
CA PHE A 212 -11.72 -6.47 2.92
C PHE A 212 -11.24 -5.09 2.49
N LEU A 213 -10.54 -5.02 1.34
CA LEU A 213 -10.07 -3.74 0.77
C LEU A 213 -11.22 -2.77 0.50
N ASN A 214 -12.34 -3.26 -0.02
CA ASN A 214 -13.52 -2.42 -0.29
C ASN A 214 -14.28 -2.03 0.98
N SER A 215 -14.31 -2.90 2.01
CA SER A 215 -15.15 -2.70 3.18
C SER A 215 -14.48 -1.91 4.30
N TYR A 216 -13.15 -1.93 4.40
CA TYR A 216 -12.44 -1.36 5.54
C TYR A 216 -11.71 -0.06 5.17
N LYS A 217 -12.14 1.05 5.78
CA LYS A 217 -11.56 2.39 5.51
C LYS A 217 -10.06 2.42 5.77
N GLY A 218 -9.31 2.81 4.75
CA GLY A 218 -7.85 2.93 4.78
C GLY A 218 -7.10 1.63 4.48
N ALA A 219 -7.80 0.52 4.22
CA ALA A 219 -7.15 -0.75 3.90
C ALA A 219 -6.41 -0.71 2.56
N ASP A 220 -5.17 -1.18 2.56
CA ASP A 220 -4.29 -1.12 1.38
C ASP A 220 -3.42 -2.38 1.19
N GLY A 221 -3.74 -3.47 1.90
CA GLY A 221 -3.03 -4.73 1.75
C GLY A 221 -3.40 -5.76 2.81
N ILE A 222 -2.62 -6.83 3.00
CA ILE A 222 -1.51 -7.23 2.14
C ILE A 222 -1.87 -8.55 1.44
N LYS A 223 -2.07 -9.63 2.20
CA LYS A 223 -2.20 -10.96 1.61
C LYS A 223 -3.13 -11.88 2.38
N THR A 224 -4.01 -12.57 1.66
CA THR A 224 -4.82 -13.67 2.18
C THR A 224 -4.14 -15.03 1.97
N GLY A 225 -4.39 -15.99 2.85
CA GLY A 225 -4.02 -17.39 2.70
C GLY A 225 -5.14 -18.33 3.13
N TYR A 226 -5.26 -19.49 2.45
CA TYR A 226 -6.14 -20.57 2.86
C TYR A 226 -5.58 -21.92 2.39
N THR A 227 -5.58 -22.90 3.28
CA THR A 227 -5.58 -24.34 2.98
C THR A 227 -6.44 -25.02 4.04
N ARG A 228 -6.83 -26.28 3.82
CA ARG A 228 -7.57 -27.05 4.84
C ARG A 228 -6.84 -27.08 6.19
N ALA A 229 -5.52 -27.30 6.16
CA ALA A 229 -4.69 -27.36 7.37
C ALA A 229 -4.39 -25.99 8.01
N ALA A 230 -4.40 -24.90 7.23
CA ALA A 230 -4.07 -23.56 7.74
C ALA A 230 -5.28 -22.78 8.27
N GLY A 231 -6.49 -23.14 7.84
CA GLY A 231 -7.66 -22.27 7.98
C GLY A 231 -7.53 -21.00 7.13
N PHE A 232 -8.35 -19.99 7.42
CA PHE A 232 -8.35 -18.71 6.71
C PHE A 232 -7.42 -17.71 7.40
N ASN A 233 -6.35 -17.30 6.71
CA ASN A 233 -5.31 -16.40 7.21
C ASN A 233 -5.33 -15.06 6.45
N LEU A 234 -4.93 -13.96 7.10
CA LEU A 234 -4.74 -12.64 6.48
C LEU A 234 -3.71 -11.83 7.23
N THR A 235 -2.74 -11.30 6.49
CA THR A 235 -1.96 -10.13 6.90
C THR A 235 -2.55 -8.91 6.19
N ALA A 236 -3.11 -7.98 6.96
CA ALA A 236 -3.74 -6.76 6.50
C ALA A 236 -2.97 -5.52 6.96
N SER A 237 -3.09 -4.45 6.17
CA SER A 237 -2.58 -3.12 6.50
C SER A 237 -3.69 -2.10 6.27
N ALA A 238 -3.72 -1.06 7.10
CA ALA A 238 -4.53 0.12 6.88
C ALA A 238 -3.84 1.39 7.37
N GLU A 239 -4.12 2.50 6.70
CA GLU A 239 -3.64 3.84 7.05
C GLU A 239 -4.80 4.81 7.27
N ARG A 240 -4.72 5.60 8.33
CA ARG A 240 -5.67 6.67 8.67
C ARG A 240 -4.89 7.90 9.14
N GLY A 241 -4.83 8.93 8.31
CA GLY A 241 -4.00 10.11 8.58
C GLY A 241 -2.53 9.70 8.67
N ASN A 242 -1.90 9.97 9.82
CA ASN A 242 -0.50 9.60 10.06
C ASN A 242 -0.32 8.26 10.76
N GLU A 243 -1.40 7.54 11.06
CA GLU A 243 -1.37 6.25 11.76
C GLU A 243 -1.46 5.10 10.76
N ARG A 244 -0.64 4.07 10.97
CA ARG A 244 -0.64 2.89 10.11
C ARG A 244 -0.51 1.63 10.95
N ILE A 245 -1.44 0.70 10.75
CA ILE A 245 -1.53 -0.54 11.51
C ILE A 245 -1.34 -1.72 10.57
N ILE A 246 -0.60 -2.73 11.04
CA ILE A 246 -0.54 -4.04 10.38
C ILE A 246 -1.09 -5.08 11.36
N VAL A 247 -2.00 -5.90 10.87
CA VAL A 247 -2.64 -7.01 11.59
C VAL A 247 -2.39 -8.30 10.85
N THR A 248 -1.97 -9.35 11.54
CA THR A 248 -1.99 -10.71 11.01
C THR A 248 -2.90 -11.59 11.84
N VAL A 249 -3.76 -12.37 11.18
CA VAL A 249 -4.62 -13.40 11.77
C VAL A 249 -4.39 -14.73 11.07
N PHE A 250 -4.27 -15.79 11.87
CA PHE A 250 -4.22 -17.18 11.45
C PHE A 250 -5.42 -17.96 12.00
N GLY A 251 -5.81 -19.04 11.31
CA GLY A 251 -6.80 -20.00 11.82
C GLY A 251 -8.24 -19.48 11.84
N GLY A 252 -8.60 -18.58 10.92
CA GLY A 252 -10.00 -18.18 10.73
C GLY A 252 -10.84 -19.35 10.22
N LYS A 253 -12.11 -19.43 10.63
CA LYS A 253 -13.04 -20.52 10.23
C LYS A 253 -13.66 -20.30 8.84
N SER A 254 -13.79 -19.05 8.43
CA SER A 254 -14.38 -18.64 7.15
C SER A 254 -13.80 -17.30 6.70
N THR A 255 -13.99 -16.92 5.42
CA THR A 255 -13.57 -15.59 4.94
C THR A 255 -14.25 -14.46 5.72
N THR A 256 -15.54 -14.62 6.05
CA THR A 256 -16.32 -13.62 6.81
C THR A 256 -15.80 -13.46 8.23
N SER A 257 -15.68 -14.57 8.98
CA SER A 257 -15.17 -14.53 10.36
C SER A 257 -13.74 -13.99 10.44
N ARG A 258 -12.89 -14.40 9.50
CA ARG A 258 -11.51 -13.91 9.37
C ARG A 258 -11.46 -12.40 9.12
N ASN A 259 -12.28 -11.89 8.17
CA ASN A 259 -12.33 -10.45 7.87
C ASN A 259 -12.88 -9.65 9.06
N ALA A 260 -13.94 -10.14 9.71
CA ALA A 260 -14.51 -9.49 10.90
C ALA A 260 -13.46 -9.40 12.01
N LYS A 261 -12.71 -10.48 12.27
CA LYS A 261 -11.67 -10.48 13.30
C LYS A 261 -10.50 -9.55 12.96
N VAL A 262 -10.10 -9.49 11.69
CA VAL A 262 -9.07 -8.54 11.26
C VAL A 262 -9.56 -7.10 11.41
N ALA A 263 -10.80 -6.79 11.05
CA ALA A 263 -11.36 -5.46 11.25
C ALA A 263 -11.39 -5.05 12.73
N GLU A 264 -11.87 -5.94 13.61
CA GLU A 264 -11.89 -5.73 15.06
C GLU A 264 -10.49 -5.42 15.62
N LEU A 265 -9.48 -6.22 15.24
CA LEU A 265 -8.10 -6.03 15.67
C LEU A 265 -7.43 -4.80 15.05
N MET A 266 -7.82 -4.44 13.83
CA MET A 266 -7.33 -3.23 13.16
C MET A 266 -7.86 -1.98 13.86
N ASP A 267 -9.15 -1.96 14.23
CA ASP A 267 -9.74 -0.88 15.01
C ASP A 267 -9.15 -0.79 16.42
N LEU A 268 -8.87 -1.94 17.07
CA LEU A 268 -8.09 -1.98 18.31
C LEU A 268 -6.71 -1.35 18.13
N GLY A 269 -6.04 -1.64 17.01
CA GLY A 269 -4.74 -1.07 16.65
C GLY A 269 -4.80 0.45 16.57
N PHE A 270 -5.76 1.01 15.83
CA PHE A 270 -5.93 2.47 15.73
C PHE A 270 -6.28 3.11 17.08
N ARG A 271 -7.11 2.48 17.92
CA ARG A 271 -7.39 3.00 19.28
C ARG A 271 -6.16 3.02 20.19
N ARG A 272 -5.21 2.09 20.02
CA ARG A 272 -4.03 1.96 20.88
C ARG A 272 -2.77 2.64 20.33
N ALA A 273 -2.75 2.95 19.04
CA ALA A 273 -1.61 3.59 18.42
C ALA A 273 -1.52 5.06 18.84
N PRO A 274 -0.32 5.56 19.16
CA PRO A 274 -0.15 6.96 19.48
C PRO A 274 -0.33 7.81 18.21
N SER A 275 -1.11 8.88 18.28
CA SER A 275 -1.37 9.74 17.12
C SER A 275 -0.12 10.45 16.60
N ARG A 276 0.88 10.66 17.45
CA ARG A 276 2.22 11.12 17.07
C ARG A 276 3.24 10.04 17.42
N ALA A 277 3.95 9.56 16.40
CA ALA A 277 5.01 8.57 16.56
C ALA A 277 6.18 8.87 15.63
N ARG A 278 7.41 8.67 16.12
CA ARG A 278 8.59 8.74 15.27
C ARG A 278 8.61 7.51 14.36
N LEU A 279 8.71 7.73 13.06
CA LEU A 279 8.91 6.65 12.10
C LEU A 279 10.27 5.98 12.34
N ARG A 280 10.26 4.67 12.61
CA ARG A 280 11.43 3.82 12.76
C ARG A 280 11.36 2.71 11.72
N LYS A 281 11.78 3.00 10.50
CA LYS A 281 11.80 2.00 9.41
C LYS A 281 12.63 0.77 9.83
N PRO A 282 12.22 -0.45 9.44
CA PRO A 282 13.08 -1.62 9.61
C PRO A 282 14.38 -1.43 8.83
N ALA A 283 15.46 -2.07 9.28
CA ALA A 283 16.71 -2.10 8.54
C ALA A 283 16.56 -3.06 7.36
N LEU A 284 17.10 -2.70 6.20
CA LEU A 284 17.19 -3.62 5.07
C LEU A 284 18.10 -4.80 5.46
N PRO A 285 17.74 -6.05 5.12
CA PRO A 285 18.59 -7.20 5.38
C PRO A 285 19.87 -7.15 4.53
N ASP A 286 20.95 -7.70 5.08
CA ASP A 286 22.19 -7.88 4.33
C ASP A 286 21.98 -8.80 3.14
N TYR A 287 22.30 -8.32 1.95
CA TYR A 287 22.17 -9.12 0.74
C TYR A 287 23.37 -10.07 0.60
N ILE A 288 23.10 -11.37 0.62
CA ILE A 288 24.09 -12.40 0.30
C ILE A 288 23.79 -12.88 -1.13
N ALA A 289 24.63 -12.48 -2.08
CA ALA A 289 24.54 -12.93 -3.46
C ALA A 289 24.61 -14.47 -3.49
N GLU A 290 23.73 -15.13 -4.24
CA GLU A 290 24.01 -16.51 -4.61
C GLU A 290 25.20 -16.48 -5.57
N GLY A 291 26.35 -16.98 -5.12
CA GLY A 291 27.46 -17.26 -6.02
C GLY A 291 26.95 -18.15 -7.16
N LYS A 292 27.33 -17.82 -8.40
CA LYS A 292 27.26 -18.78 -9.51
C LYS A 292 27.98 -20.07 -9.05
N PRO A 293 27.58 -21.26 -9.50
CA PRO A 293 28.30 -22.48 -9.15
C PRO A 293 29.76 -22.30 -9.53
N GLN A 294 30.63 -22.26 -8.52
CA GLN A 294 32.06 -22.32 -8.73
C GLN A 294 32.33 -23.77 -9.14
N GLN A 295 32.85 -23.97 -10.37
CA GLN A 295 33.38 -25.26 -10.77
C GLN A 295 34.40 -25.69 -9.73
N ASP A 296 34.22 -26.88 -9.18
CA ASP A 296 35.11 -27.50 -8.22
C ASP A 296 36.50 -27.64 -8.86
N THR A 297 37.47 -26.86 -8.37
CA THR A 297 38.89 -27.19 -8.49
C THR A 297 39.41 -27.49 -7.08
N PRO A 298 40.24 -28.53 -6.89
CA PRO A 298 40.59 -29.02 -5.57
C PRO A 298 41.39 -28.00 -4.77
N ALA A 299 41.22 -28.10 -3.45
CA ALA A 299 41.78 -27.23 -2.44
C ALA A 299 43.31 -27.14 -2.51
N ASP A 300 43.82 -25.90 -2.44
CA ASP A 300 44.99 -25.61 -1.63
C ASP A 300 45.11 -24.12 -1.26
N LYS A 301 45.34 -23.89 0.04
CA LYS A 301 45.76 -22.68 0.76
C LYS A 301 44.72 -21.59 1.14
N PRO A 302 44.79 -21.07 2.39
CA PRO A 302 43.85 -20.08 2.91
C PRO A 302 44.28 -18.66 2.50
N ALA A 303 43.55 -18.04 1.58
CA ALA A 303 43.71 -16.62 1.27
C ALA A 303 42.77 -15.78 2.14
N ALA A 304 43.37 -15.02 3.05
CA ALA A 304 42.73 -13.96 3.79
C ALA A 304 42.09 -12.92 2.85
N GLY A 305 40.87 -12.47 3.19
CA GLY A 305 40.39 -11.14 2.79
C GLY A 305 39.67 -11.02 1.44
N ALA A 306 38.63 -11.81 1.17
CA ALA A 306 37.67 -11.47 0.11
C ALA A 306 36.66 -10.42 0.61
N LYS A 307 37.09 -9.16 0.72
CA LYS A 307 36.17 -8.02 0.86
C LYS A 307 35.30 -7.95 -0.40
N GLY A 308 34.02 -8.30 -0.25
CA GLY A 308 33.02 -8.16 -1.31
C GLY A 308 33.06 -6.75 -1.88
N LYS A 309 33.41 -6.62 -3.15
CA LYS A 309 33.33 -5.36 -3.89
C LYS A 309 31.88 -4.89 -3.86
N THR A 310 31.59 -3.98 -2.94
CA THR A 310 30.35 -3.21 -2.96
C THR A 310 30.45 -2.28 -4.16
N ILE A 311 29.84 -2.65 -5.28
CA ILE A 311 29.63 -1.71 -6.38
C ILE A 311 28.60 -0.70 -5.87
N ARG A 312 29.07 0.38 -5.24
CA ARG A 312 28.28 1.60 -5.07
C ARG A 312 28.02 2.11 -6.48
N LEU A 313 26.84 1.80 -7.03
CA LEU A 313 26.28 2.56 -8.14
C LEU A 313 26.09 4.00 -7.62
N ILE A 314 27.12 4.83 -7.81
CA ILE A 314 27.01 6.27 -7.65
C ILE A 314 25.99 6.72 -8.70
N ARG A 315 24.77 6.96 -8.25
CA ARG A 315 23.66 7.44 -9.09
C ARG A 315 23.73 8.96 -9.28
N ALA A 316 24.94 9.47 -9.51
CA ALA A 316 25.17 10.85 -9.93
C ALA A 316 25.58 10.81 -11.40
N VAL A 317 24.64 11.14 -12.27
CA VAL A 317 24.93 11.46 -13.66
C VAL A 317 25.83 12.70 -13.63
N LYS A 318 27.14 12.54 -13.87
CA LYS A 318 28.10 13.66 -13.81
C LYS A 318 27.91 14.67 -14.96
N THR A 319 27.21 14.28 -16.01
CA THR A 319 26.93 15.14 -17.17
C THR A 319 25.61 14.73 -17.81
N SER A 320 24.66 15.67 -17.92
CA SER A 320 23.51 15.48 -18.80
C SER A 320 23.98 15.68 -20.25
N PRO A 321 23.60 14.80 -21.21
CA PRO A 321 23.80 15.11 -22.61
C PRO A 321 22.94 16.34 -22.95
N ARG A 322 23.56 17.51 -23.13
CA ARG A 322 22.86 18.64 -23.73
C ARG A 322 22.46 18.25 -25.16
N PRO A 323 21.23 18.53 -25.60
CA PRO A 323 20.86 18.39 -27.00
C PRO A 323 21.79 19.27 -27.84
N LYS A 324 22.55 18.67 -28.77
CA LYS A 324 23.23 19.45 -29.82
C LYS A 324 22.15 19.96 -30.76
N LEU A 325 22.13 21.26 -31.02
CA LEU A 325 21.32 21.85 -32.08
C LEU A 325 21.67 21.16 -33.40
N ARG A 326 20.64 20.74 -34.13
CA ARG A 326 20.78 20.20 -35.49
C ARG A 326 21.37 21.30 -36.38
N PRO A 327 22.40 21.03 -37.20
CA PRO A 327 22.86 21.99 -38.20
C PRO A 327 21.70 22.41 -39.11
N GLY A 328 21.49 23.72 -39.26
CA GLY A 328 20.38 24.26 -40.04
C GLY A 328 20.49 23.85 -41.50
N SER A 329 19.47 23.16 -42.01
CA SER A 329 19.23 23.10 -43.45
C SER A 329 18.33 24.28 -43.83
N ASN A 330 18.89 25.23 -44.57
CA ASN A 330 18.12 26.18 -45.34
C ASN A 330 17.37 25.41 -46.44
N ALA A 331 16.05 25.30 -46.30
CA ALA A 331 15.16 24.99 -47.40
C ALA A 331 13.91 25.89 -47.26
N PRO A 332 13.44 26.51 -48.36
CA PRO A 332 12.53 27.63 -48.31
C PRO A 332 11.13 27.23 -47.83
N VAL A 333 10.53 28.12 -47.05
CA VAL A 333 9.14 28.08 -46.61
C VAL A 333 8.25 28.42 -47.80
N LEU A 334 7.44 27.47 -48.25
CA LEU A 334 6.32 27.75 -49.14
C LEU A 334 5.15 28.26 -48.30
N VAL A 335 4.87 29.55 -48.42
CA VAL A 335 3.64 30.19 -47.94
C VAL A 335 2.55 29.84 -48.95
N ALA A 336 1.51 29.13 -48.50
CA ALA A 336 0.30 28.95 -49.28
C ALA A 336 -0.65 30.09 -48.95
N ASP A 337 -0.88 30.94 -49.96
CA ASP A 337 -1.91 31.98 -49.99
C ASP A 337 -3.31 31.37 -49.87
N THR A 338 -4.15 32.07 -49.11
CA THR A 338 -5.60 31.89 -49.06
C THR A 338 -6.27 32.45 -50.31
N PRO A 339 -7.38 31.84 -50.77
CA PRO A 339 -8.50 32.61 -51.30
C PRO A 339 -9.62 32.65 -50.26
N SER A 340 -10.04 33.88 -49.96
CA SER A 340 -11.34 34.22 -49.42
C SER A 340 -12.46 33.66 -50.30
N ASP A 341 -13.48 33.05 -49.71
CA ASP A 341 -14.89 33.35 -50.03
C ASP A 341 -15.85 32.72 -49.00
N GLY A 342 -16.91 33.47 -48.71
CA GLY A 342 -17.85 33.25 -47.61
C GLY A 342 -18.75 32.04 -47.76
N GLY A 343 -19.17 31.49 -46.62
CA GLY A 343 -20.15 30.40 -46.60
C GLY A 343 -20.27 29.60 -45.30
N ILE A 344 -19.60 29.98 -44.21
CA ILE A 344 -19.56 29.17 -42.97
C ILE A 344 -20.43 29.75 -41.84
N SER A 345 -21.01 30.94 -42.00
CA SER A 345 -21.92 31.52 -40.99
C SER A 345 -23.31 30.89 -40.96
N ASP A 346 -23.84 30.48 -42.12
CA ASP A 346 -25.28 30.18 -42.25
C ASP A 346 -25.63 28.75 -41.84
N VAL A 347 -24.64 27.84 -41.86
CA VAL A 347 -24.81 26.42 -41.47
C VAL A 347 -24.75 26.26 -39.94
N LEU A 348 -24.13 27.19 -39.22
CA LEU A 348 -24.01 27.13 -37.76
C LEU A 348 -25.25 27.73 -37.05
N SER A 349 -25.94 28.68 -37.70
CA SER A 349 -27.14 29.32 -37.14
C SER A 349 -28.40 28.45 -37.24
N SER A 350 -28.54 27.64 -38.29
CA SER A 350 -29.68 26.71 -38.44
C SER A 350 -29.61 25.54 -37.46
N ALA A 351 -28.41 25.01 -37.20
CA ALA A 351 -28.20 23.92 -36.24
C ALA A 351 -28.48 24.31 -34.78
N ILE A 352 -28.37 25.60 -34.44
CA ILE A 352 -28.67 26.12 -33.09
C ILE A 352 -30.17 26.38 -32.93
N ALA A 353 -30.88 26.76 -33.99
CA ALA A 353 -32.34 26.96 -33.95
C ALA A 353 -33.11 25.64 -33.80
N ASP A 354 -32.68 24.58 -34.47
CA ASP A 354 -33.31 23.26 -34.38
C ASP A 354 -33.14 22.60 -33.00
N ALA A 355 -32.00 22.81 -32.34
CA ALA A 355 -31.75 22.30 -31.00
C ALA A 355 -32.58 23.00 -29.90
N VAL A 356 -33.01 24.25 -30.12
CA VAL A 356 -33.83 25.00 -29.16
C VAL A 356 -35.32 24.67 -29.34
N ALA A 357 -35.77 24.34 -30.55
CA ALA A 357 -37.15 23.91 -30.82
C ALA A 357 -37.47 22.53 -30.21
N GLU A 358 -36.47 21.66 -30.06
CA GLU A 358 -36.65 20.32 -29.49
C GLU A 358 -36.69 20.31 -27.95
N ALA A 359 -36.17 21.37 -27.29
CA ALA A 359 -36.18 21.52 -25.84
C ALA A 359 -37.52 22.03 -25.25
N VAL A 360 -38.47 22.45 -26.09
CA VAL A 360 -39.77 23.02 -25.66
C VAL A 360 -40.91 21.96 -25.62
N LYS A 361 -40.69 20.73 -26.08
CA LYS A 361 -41.74 19.70 -26.23
C LYS A 361 -41.88 18.70 -25.06
N THR A 362 -41.20 18.87 -23.93
CA THR A 362 -41.28 17.92 -22.80
C THR A 362 -42.10 18.48 -21.62
N PRO A 363 -43.26 17.88 -21.27
CA PRO A 363 -44.08 18.37 -20.16
C PRO A 363 -43.50 17.97 -18.77
N PRO A 364 -43.68 18.80 -17.73
CA PRO A 364 -43.13 18.54 -16.40
C PRO A 364 -44.00 17.56 -15.59
N LYS A 365 -43.36 16.55 -14.98
CA LYS A 365 -43.99 15.68 -13.96
C LYS A 365 -44.18 16.45 -12.63
N GLN A 366 -45.38 16.29 -12.07
CA GLN A 366 -45.89 16.89 -10.83
C GLN A 366 -44.92 16.77 -9.63
N ARG A 367 -44.77 17.88 -8.91
CA ARG A 367 -44.26 17.91 -7.53
C ARG A 367 -45.43 17.69 -6.57
N VAL A 368 -45.29 16.68 -5.71
CA VAL A 368 -46.20 16.44 -4.58
C VAL A 368 -46.00 17.55 -3.54
N ARG A 369 -47.11 18.18 -3.17
CA ARG A 369 -47.26 19.22 -2.15
C ARG A 369 -47.37 18.54 -0.77
N LEU A 370 -46.61 19.02 0.20
CA LEU A 370 -46.82 18.76 1.63
C LEU A 370 -47.03 20.12 2.29
N GLU A 371 -48.22 20.31 2.85
CA GLU A 371 -48.58 21.48 3.65
C GLU A 371 -48.08 21.31 5.10
N PRO A 372 -47.96 22.42 5.86
CA PRO A 372 -47.34 22.44 7.17
C PRO A 372 -48.39 22.33 8.29
N ASP A 373 -48.04 21.66 9.38
CA ASP A 373 -48.71 21.87 10.66
C ASP A 373 -47.68 22.18 11.75
N ALA A 374 -48.05 23.21 12.50
CA ALA A 374 -47.33 23.77 13.62
C ALA A 374 -47.36 22.84 14.83
N GLN A 375 -46.32 22.89 15.67
CA GLN A 375 -46.50 23.46 17.01
C GLN A 375 -45.16 23.62 17.75
N VAL A 376 -45.00 24.85 18.22
CA VAL A 376 -44.07 25.36 19.21
C VAL A 376 -44.23 24.60 20.53
N THR A 377 -43.12 24.22 21.17
CA THR A 377 -43.06 24.22 22.64
C THR A 377 -41.65 24.45 23.12
N THR A 378 -41.60 25.22 24.19
CA THR A 378 -40.51 25.97 24.81
C THR A 378 -39.54 25.11 25.62
N GLN A 379 -38.34 25.67 25.83
CA GLN A 379 -37.34 25.22 26.82
C GLN A 379 -37.92 25.17 28.25
N PRO A 380 -37.16 24.63 29.22
CA PRO A 380 -36.34 25.55 30.01
C PRO A 380 -34.94 25.05 30.42
N ASN A 381 -34.05 26.05 30.52
CA ASN A 381 -32.90 26.20 31.42
C ASN A 381 -32.58 25.07 32.40
N VAL A 382 -31.31 24.63 32.37
CA VAL A 382 -30.62 24.15 33.57
C VAL A 382 -29.32 24.92 33.76
N VAL A 383 -29.22 25.43 34.98
CA VAL A 383 -28.29 26.36 35.61
C VAL A 383 -26.86 25.80 35.68
N LEU A 384 -25.88 26.70 35.47
CA LEU A 384 -24.48 26.49 35.80
C LEU A 384 -24.30 26.33 37.32
N ALA A 385 -23.73 25.21 37.75
CA ALA A 385 -23.13 25.08 39.07
C ALA A 385 -21.60 25.09 38.94
N ALA A 386 -21.00 26.05 39.64
CA ALA A 386 -19.57 26.23 39.78
C ALA A 386 -18.94 25.07 40.57
N ALA A 387 -17.77 24.60 40.11
CA ALA A 387 -16.83 23.86 40.93
C ALA A 387 -15.41 24.30 40.59
N THR A 388 -14.92 25.23 41.40
CA THR A 388 -13.53 25.67 41.52
C THR A 388 -12.61 24.52 41.92
N THR A 389 -11.62 24.19 41.08
CA THR A 389 -10.34 23.62 41.54
C THR A 389 -9.21 24.07 40.62
N THR A 390 -8.60 25.20 40.97
CA THR A 390 -7.34 25.68 40.36
C THR A 390 -6.16 24.98 41.02
N VAL A 391 -5.58 23.98 40.36
CA VAL A 391 -4.26 23.43 40.75
C VAL A 391 -3.19 24.12 39.88
N ARG A 392 -2.51 25.11 40.48
CA ARG A 392 -1.30 25.73 39.91
C ARG A 392 -0.12 24.74 39.99
N PRO A 393 0.65 24.51 38.92
CA PRO A 393 1.93 23.81 39.03
C PRO A 393 3.03 24.75 39.57
N ALA A 394 3.71 24.32 40.64
CA ALA A 394 4.81 25.02 41.27
C ALA A 394 6.11 25.00 40.44
N LEU A 395 6.89 26.08 40.56
CA LEU A 395 8.19 26.29 39.91
C LEU A 395 9.24 25.28 40.38
N ARG A 396 10.04 24.79 39.41
CA ARG A 396 11.18 23.88 39.62
C ARG A 396 12.30 24.60 40.39
N PRO A 397 12.84 24.03 41.48
CA PRO A 397 13.97 24.63 42.20
C PRO A 397 15.25 24.61 41.35
N LYS A 398 15.99 25.73 41.40
CA LYS A 398 17.33 25.89 40.82
C LYS A 398 18.36 25.32 41.80
N GLY A 399 19.14 24.34 41.35
CA GLY A 399 20.26 23.79 42.11
C GLY A 399 20.28 22.28 42.09
N LEU A 400 20.78 21.68 41.01
CA LEU A 400 21.28 20.31 41.06
C LEU A 400 22.69 20.32 40.49
N VAL A 401 23.66 20.21 41.39
CA VAL A 401 25.08 20.04 41.10
C VAL A 401 25.26 18.63 40.53
N VAL A 402 25.63 18.53 39.26
CA VAL A 402 26.02 17.26 38.63
C VAL A 402 27.52 17.11 38.75
N ILE A 403 27.93 16.16 39.58
CA ILE A 403 29.31 15.72 39.76
C ILE A 403 29.71 14.87 38.54
N GLY A 404 30.77 15.30 37.86
CA GLY A 404 31.77 14.45 37.22
C GLY A 404 31.36 13.61 36.00
N ALA A 405 31.55 14.17 34.79
CA ALA A 405 31.92 13.37 33.61
C ALA A 405 32.74 14.23 32.64
N GLN A 406 34.02 13.88 32.46
CA GLN A 406 34.96 14.55 31.57
C GLN A 406 34.50 14.51 30.09
N PRO A 407 34.68 15.60 29.31
CA PRO A 407 34.33 15.60 27.89
C PRO A 407 35.45 14.98 27.03
N LYS A 408 35.15 13.88 26.34
CA LYS A 408 35.95 13.39 25.20
C LYS A 408 35.76 14.33 23.99
N ALA A 409 36.89 14.68 23.36
CA ALA A 409 37.01 15.58 22.22
C ALA A 409 36.05 15.27 21.06
N LYS A 410 35.40 16.33 20.55
CA LYS A 410 34.38 16.29 19.49
C LYS A 410 35.06 16.54 18.13
N LYS A 411 34.94 15.58 17.22
CA LYS A 411 35.38 15.64 15.81
C LYS A 411 34.56 16.70 15.04
N PRO A 412 35.13 17.50 14.11
CA PRO A 412 34.39 18.57 13.44
C PRO A 412 33.25 18.02 12.57
N ALA A 413 32.06 18.63 12.71
CA ALA A 413 30.87 18.32 11.93
C ALA A 413 30.89 19.05 10.58
N ALA A 414 30.58 18.33 9.51
CA ALA A 414 30.35 18.90 8.17
C ALA A 414 29.15 19.87 8.17
N PRO A 415 29.14 20.89 7.29
CA PRO A 415 28.10 21.92 7.30
C PRO A 415 26.72 21.32 6.97
N GLN A 416 25.74 21.61 7.82
CA GLN A 416 24.35 21.24 7.60
C GLN A 416 23.70 22.28 6.67
N GLU A 417 23.15 21.82 5.55
CA GLU A 417 22.33 22.62 4.65
C GLU A 417 20.99 22.91 5.32
N VAL A 418 20.78 24.18 5.68
CA VAL A 418 19.55 24.66 6.31
C VAL A 418 18.50 24.85 5.22
N VAL A 419 17.60 23.87 5.06
CA VAL A 419 16.38 24.06 4.29
C VAL A 419 15.40 24.87 5.15
N THR A 420 15.48 26.19 5.05
CA THR A 420 14.50 27.10 5.63
C THR A 420 13.16 26.90 4.95
N ARG A 421 12.20 26.31 5.66
CA ARG A 421 10.79 26.35 5.23
C ARG A 421 10.30 27.77 5.46
N VAL A 422 9.94 28.45 4.38
CA VAL A 422 9.41 29.82 4.39
C VAL A 422 8.16 29.85 5.27
N SER A 423 8.26 30.54 6.41
CA SER A 423 7.14 30.76 7.32
C SER A 423 6.23 31.82 6.71
N THR A 424 4.96 31.48 6.46
CA THR A 424 3.95 32.38 5.90
C THR A 424 3.36 33.35 6.93
N SER A 425 4.00 33.52 8.09
CA SER A 425 3.60 34.44 9.15
C SER A 425 4.06 35.89 8.93
N GLY A 426 4.99 36.13 7.99
CA GLY A 426 5.37 37.48 7.58
C GLY A 426 4.61 37.86 6.32
N GLY A 427 3.69 38.83 6.38
CA GLY A 427 2.79 39.27 5.30
C GLY A 427 3.44 39.89 4.06
N ARG A 428 4.64 39.46 3.65
CA ARG A 428 5.38 40.01 2.49
C ARG A 428 5.44 39.07 1.30
N HIS A 429 4.58 38.06 1.26
CA HIS A 429 4.61 37.04 0.21
C HIS A 429 3.61 37.34 -0.90
N TRP A 430 4.05 37.12 -2.14
CA TRP A 430 3.19 37.17 -3.32
C TRP A 430 2.47 35.83 -3.49
N GLY A 431 1.42 35.86 -4.29
CA GLY A 431 0.65 34.69 -4.64
C GLY A 431 0.03 34.79 -6.02
N VAL A 432 -0.65 33.72 -6.39
CA VAL A 432 -1.34 33.58 -7.68
C VAL A 432 -2.73 33.00 -7.43
N ASN A 433 -3.75 33.64 -7.99
CA ASN A 433 -5.10 33.12 -8.08
C ASN A 433 -5.31 32.42 -9.44
N VAL A 434 -5.84 31.20 -9.40
CA VAL A 434 -6.03 30.34 -10.59
C VAL A 434 -7.48 30.38 -11.09
N GLY A 435 -8.35 31.08 -10.38
CA GLY A 435 -9.77 31.22 -10.73
C GLY A 435 -10.69 31.07 -9.52
N ARG A 436 -11.97 31.31 -9.78
CA ARG A 436 -13.06 31.18 -8.83
C ARG A 436 -13.98 30.04 -9.22
N PHE A 437 -14.41 29.26 -8.23
CA PHE A 437 -15.23 28.07 -8.44
C PHE A 437 -16.49 28.09 -7.57
N GLY A 438 -17.57 27.47 -8.05
CA GLY A 438 -18.85 27.41 -7.34
C GLY A 438 -18.84 26.50 -6.10
N SER A 439 -17.83 25.64 -5.94
CA SER A 439 -17.67 24.80 -4.74
C SER A 439 -16.22 24.74 -4.28
N ARG A 440 -16.04 24.57 -2.96
CA ARG A 440 -14.72 24.35 -2.35
C ARG A 440 -14.00 23.15 -2.98
N TYR A 441 -14.74 22.08 -3.24
CA TYR A 441 -14.18 20.86 -3.85
C TYR A 441 -13.64 21.11 -5.26
N ALA A 442 -14.35 21.88 -6.09
CA ALA A 442 -13.88 22.25 -7.42
C ALA A 442 -12.59 23.08 -7.35
N ALA A 443 -12.51 24.04 -6.43
CA ALA A 443 -11.30 24.85 -6.20
C ALA A 443 -10.10 23.99 -5.75
N GLU A 444 -10.30 23.08 -4.79
CA GLU A 444 -9.24 22.18 -4.32
C GLU A 444 -8.74 21.23 -5.42
N LYS A 445 -9.67 20.69 -6.23
CA LYS A 445 -9.34 19.82 -7.37
C LYS A 445 -8.48 20.55 -8.41
N VAL A 446 -8.81 21.80 -8.72
CA VAL A 446 -8.02 22.61 -9.66
C VAL A 446 -6.65 22.95 -9.08
N LEU A 447 -6.54 23.31 -7.80
CA LEU A 447 -5.24 23.55 -7.16
C LEU A 447 -4.32 22.32 -7.24
N ILE A 448 -4.85 21.11 -7.04
CA ILE A 448 -4.06 19.88 -7.15
C ILE A 448 -3.65 19.64 -8.60
N LYS A 449 -4.58 19.78 -9.56
CA LYS A 449 -4.31 19.58 -10.99
C LYS A 449 -3.25 20.57 -11.49
N THR A 450 -3.37 21.83 -11.13
CA THR A 450 -2.44 22.90 -11.54
C THR A 450 -1.06 22.74 -10.91
N ALA A 451 -1.00 22.35 -9.64
CA ALA A 451 0.29 22.08 -8.98
C ALA A 451 1.05 20.90 -9.61
N LEU A 452 0.32 19.88 -10.09
CA LEU A 452 0.93 18.74 -10.79
C LEU A 452 1.36 19.10 -12.22
N ALA A 453 0.66 20.03 -12.87
CA ALA A 453 1.00 20.50 -14.21
C ALA A 453 2.24 21.43 -14.20
N GLU A 454 2.40 22.24 -13.15
CA GLU A 454 3.46 23.24 -13.03
C GLU A 454 4.27 23.08 -11.73
N MET A 455 4.86 21.91 -11.56
CA MET A 455 5.70 21.60 -10.39
C MET A 455 6.93 22.52 -10.31
N ALA A 456 7.48 22.98 -11.43
CA ALA A 456 8.73 23.75 -11.44
C ALA A 456 8.61 25.13 -10.76
N THR A 457 7.44 25.77 -10.78
CA THR A 457 7.22 27.11 -10.18
C THR A 457 6.34 27.09 -8.95
N LEU A 458 5.45 26.10 -8.84
CA LEU A 458 4.47 26.01 -7.74
C LEU A 458 4.90 25.04 -6.64
N ASP A 459 6.03 24.33 -6.78
CA ASP A 459 6.56 23.49 -5.70
C ASP A 459 7.03 24.35 -4.51
N GLY A 460 6.60 23.96 -3.31
CA GLY A 460 6.80 24.75 -2.09
C GLY A 460 5.77 25.85 -1.81
N SER A 461 4.89 26.20 -2.76
CA SER A 461 3.83 27.19 -2.53
C SER A 461 2.65 26.63 -1.71
N LEU A 462 2.06 27.46 -0.84
CA LEU A 462 0.93 27.11 0.00
C LEU A 462 -0.38 27.18 -0.79
N ARG A 463 -1.08 26.05 -0.90
CA ARG A 463 -2.41 25.96 -1.52
C ARG A 463 -3.48 26.39 -0.52
N LYS A 464 -4.23 27.45 -0.82
CA LYS A 464 -5.30 27.97 0.04
C LYS A 464 -6.56 28.27 -0.77
N VAL A 465 -7.69 27.74 -0.32
CA VAL A 465 -9.01 28.10 -0.84
C VAL A 465 -9.63 29.13 0.09
N ILE A 466 -10.03 30.27 -0.47
CA ILE A 466 -10.66 31.37 0.28
C ILE A 466 -12.12 31.50 -0.16
N ARG A 467 -13.05 31.47 0.80
CA ARG A 467 -14.48 31.68 0.54
C ARG A 467 -14.74 33.17 0.42
N LYS A 468 -15.34 33.60 -0.70
CA LYS A 468 -15.87 34.94 -0.93
C LYS A 468 -17.39 34.87 -1.18
N PRO A 469 -18.13 35.98 -1.07
CA PRO A 469 -19.58 35.99 -1.32
C PRO A 469 -19.98 35.43 -2.68
N GLN A 470 -19.14 35.61 -3.69
CA GLN A 470 -19.37 35.19 -5.08
C GLN A 470 -18.78 33.81 -5.43
N GLY A 471 -18.17 33.07 -4.48
CA GLY A 471 -17.61 31.73 -4.73
C GLY A 471 -16.33 31.41 -3.95
N PHE A 472 -15.60 30.38 -4.39
CA PHE A 472 -14.36 29.89 -3.78
C PHE A 472 -13.15 30.20 -4.67
N ASP A 473 -12.25 31.04 -4.18
CA ASP A 473 -11.03 31.44 -4.89
C ASP A 473 -9.91 30.43 -4.63
N ALA A 474 -9.27 29.94 -5.70
CA ALA A 474 -8.16 28.99 -5.65
C ALA A 474 -6.80 29.72 -5.69
N ASN A 475 -6.07 29.74 -4.57
CA ASN A 475 -4.82 30.51 -4.45
C ASN A 475 -3.59 29.64 -4.14
N PHE A 476 -2.47 30.01 -4.76
CA PHE A 476 -1.12 29.64 -4.35
C PHE A 476 -0.47 30.84 -3.66
N LEU A 477 0.03 30.68 -2.44
CA LEU A 477 0.61 31.74 -1.63
C LEU A 477 2.04 31.37 -1.19
N GLY A 478 2.83 32.33 -0.74
CA GLY A 478 4.16 32.06 -0.18
C GLY A 478 5.27 32.03 -1.22
N MET A 479 5.13 32.78 -2.31
CA MET A 479 6.14 32.90 -3.38
C MET A 479 6.67 34.33 -3.47
N THR A 480 7.83 34.51 -4.11
CA THR A 480 8.35 35.85 -4.43
C THR A 480 7.60 36.44 -5.62
N ARG A 481 7.72 37.76 -5.84
CA ARG A 481 7.10 38.43 -7.00
C ARG A 481 7.55 37.81 -8.32
N GLU A 482 8.85 37.54 -8.44
CA GLU A 482 9.46 36.93 -9.64
C GLU A 482 8.92 35.53 -9.90
N THR A 483 8.79 34.70 -8.85
CA THR A 483 8.20 33.36 -8.96
C THR A 483 6.72 33.43 -9.32
N ALA A 484 5.97 34.39 -8.78
CA ALA A 484 4.55 34.59 -9.11
C ALA A 484 4.34 34.99 -10.57
N ASP A 485 5.17 35.89 -11.10
CA ASP A 485 5.09 36.32 -12.50
C ASP A 485 5.44 35.17 -13.45
N LEU A 486 6.54 34.46 -13.19
CA LEU A 486 6.93 33.28 -13.97
C LEU A 486 5.86 32.18 -13.93
N ALA A 487 5.25 31.95 -12.76
CA ALA A 487 4.14 31.01 -12.63
C ALA A 487 2.94 31.45 -13.48
N CYS A 488 2.59 32.73 -13.47
CA CYS A 488 1.48 33.24 -14.29
C CYS A 488 1.74 33.14 -15.78
N GLN A 489 2.94 33.45 -16.25
CA GLN A 489 3.30 33.29 -17.65
C GLN A 489 3.18 31.84 -18.10
N ARG A 490 3.67 30.88 -17.29
CA ARG A 490 3.56 29.44 -17.59
C ARG A 490 2.13 28.92 -17.55
N LEU A 491 1.32 29.39 -16.60
CA LEU A 491 -0.09 29.00 -16.51
C LEU A 491 -0.90 29.54 -17.69
N LYS A 492 -0.67 30.79 -18.11
CA LYS A 492 -1.29 31.36 -19.31
C LYS A 492 -0.91 30.60 -20.58
N ALA A 493 0.35 30.20 -20.73
CA ALA A 493 0.80 29.36 -21.85
C ALA A 493 0.10 27.99 -21.92
N ARG A 494 -0.56 27.55 -20.84
CA ARG A 494 -1.35 26.32 -20.77
C ARG A 494 -2.85 26.54 -20.74
N ASN A 495 -3.32 27.73 -21.12
CA ASN A 495 -4.74 28.12 -21.06
C ASN A 495 -5.34 27.99 -19.66
N VAL A 496 -4.55 28.24 -18.61
CA VAL A 496 -5.04 28.32 -17.23
C VAL A 496 -5.09 29.79 -16.81
N SER A 497 -6.25 30.23 -16.32
CA SER A 497 -6.42 31.58 -15.77
C SER A 497 -5.46 31.85 -14.63
N CYS A 498 -4.80 33.01 -14.65
CA CYS A 498 -3.84 33.39 -13.64
C CYS A 498 -3.89 34.89 -13.36
N LEU A 499 -4.11 35.25 -12.09
CA LEU A 499 -4.08 36.61 -11.57
C LEU A 499 -3.08 36.68 -10.43
N MET A 500 -2.11 37.59 -10.50
CA MET A 500 -1.16 37.78 -9.40
C MET A 500 -1.85 38.46 -8.21
N ILE A 501 -1.53 37.99 -7.01
CA ILE A 501 -1.96 38.56 -5.72
C ILE A 501 -0.72 39.17 -5.05
N GLY A 502 -0.78 40.46 -4.76
CA GLY A 502 0.25 41.17 -4.01
C GLY A 502 0.22 40.83 -2.51
N PRO A 503 1.32 41.08 -1.78
CA PRO A 503 1.32 41.01 -0.32
C PRO A 503 0.31 42.02 0.23
N GLY A 504 -0.53 41.57 1.15
CA GLY A 504 -1.55 42.38 1.82
C GLY A 504 -1.30 42.51 3.31
#